data_AF-A0A1I0GVM4-F1
#
_entry.id   AF-A0A1I0GVM4-F1
#
_cell.length_a   1.000
_cell.length_b   1.000
_cell.length_c   1.000
_cell.angle_alpha   90.00
_cell.angle_beta   90.00
_cell.angle_gamma   90.00
#
_symmetry.space_group_name_H-M   'P 1'
#
loop_
_entity.id
_entity.type
_entity.pdbx_description
1 polymer ?
#
loop_
_entity_poly.entity_id
_entity_poly.type
_entity_poly.pdbx_seq_one_letter_code
_entity_poly.pdbx_strand_id
1 'polypeptide(L)'
;MRLRLPARLPGRCSLRHLLLLLLLLAGGLPGRVQATAPPAYDFVVAQDGSGQFRTVQAAFDAVPDFRKKVTTIFIKNGIYKEKLLLAGSKNLVKLVGQDPAKTILTYDDYNQKKNIFGEDKGTSGSASCYIYGGDFTAENLTFQNSSGPVGQAVALWVAGDRARFKNCRFLGFQDTLYTYGYGSRQYYENCYIEGTVDFIFGSSTAWFEGCTIFGKTSGFLTAASTPDSTRYGYVFNRCIITGSAPAGSFYLGRPWRPYAKTVFLRCELGPQIKPTGWDHWDKESNQQTARYAEYQSRGPGAQPARRVAWSRQLSAAEARQYTLTTVLRGWDPTQD
;
A
#
# COMPACT_ATOMS: atom_id res chain seq x y z
N MET A 1 52.62 27.88 -115.15
CA MET A 1 53.42 29.12 -115.14
C MET A 1 52.95 29.97 -113.97
N ARG A 2 53.76 30.05 -112.89
CA ARG A 2 53.80 31.02 -111.78
C ARG A 2 52.52 31.24 -110.92
N LEU A 3 52.54 31.56 -109.63
CA LEU A 3 53.37 31.31 -108.44
C LEU A 3 52.60 31.98 -107.27
N ARG A 4 52.35 31.25 -106.16
CA ARG A 4 52.21 31.69 -104.73
C ARG A 4 51.12 32.72 -104.29
N LEU A 5 50.11 32.22 -103.53
CA LEU A 5 49.80 32.37 -102.07
C LEU A 5 50.20 33.67 -101.31
N PRO A 6 49.68 33.96 -100.07
CA PRO A 6 48.41 33.57 -99.39
C PRO A 6 47.79 34.69 -98.49
N ALA A 7 46.60 34.42 -97.91
CA ALA A 7 46.13 34.87 -96.57
C ALA A 7 44.64 34.47 -96.43
N ARG A 8 44.07 33.94 -95.34
CA ARG A 8 44.45 33.63 -93.96
C ARG A 8 43.49 32.51 -93.46
N LEU A 9 44.00 31.66 -92.58
CA LEU A 9 43.32 30.67 -91.71
C LEU A 9 42.54 31.36 -90.56
N PRO A 10 41.97 30.66 -89.56
CA PRO A 10 41.38 29.30 -89.46
C PRO A 10 39.92 29.40 -88.90
N GLY A 11 39.11 28.35 -88.83
CA GLY A 11 39.31 27.24 -87.91
C GLY A 11 38.04 26.40 -87.78
N ARG A 12 38.22 25.11 -88.05
CA ARG A 12 37.32 24.01 -87.70
C ARG A 12 37.54 23.61 -86.23
N CYS A 13 36.61 22.80 -85.75
CA CYS A 13 36.76 21.69 -84.79
C CYS A 13 35.91 21.86 -83.53
N SER A 14 35.41 20.81 -82.88
CA SER A 14 35.04 19.42 -83.20
C SER A 14 34.80 18.75 -81.84
N LEU A 15 33.97 17.70 -81.80
CA LEU A 15 34.07 16.56 -80.85
C LEU A 15 33.83 16.89 -79.35
N ARG A 16 33.49 16.00 -78.43
CA ARG A 16 32.87 14.66 -78.31
C ARG A 16 33.08 14.31 -76.81
N HIS A 17 32.10 13.63 -76.17
CA HIS A 17 32.24 12.80 -74.94
C HIS A 17 32.38 13.60 -73.61
N LEU A 18 31.92 13.20 -72.42
CA LEU A 18 31.71 11.89 -71.78
C LEU A 18 30.99 12.07 -70.39
N LEU A 19 30.27 11.03 -69.94
CA LEU A 19 29.99 10.55 -68.54
C LEU A 19 29.13 11.37 -67.53
N LEU A 20 28.05 10.76 -66.99
CA LEU A 20 28.00 10.22 -65.61
C LEU A 20 26.70 9.39 -65.35
N LEU A 21 26.86 8.18 -64.79
CA LEU A 21 25.81 7.33 -64.22
C LEU A 21 25.31 7.90 -62.88
N LEU A 22 24.03 7.70 -62.55
CA LEU A 22 23.57 7.54 -61.16
C LEU A 22 22.29 6.68 -61.09
N LEU A 23 22.45 5.48 -60.50
CA LEU A 23 21.39 4.64 -59.96
C LEU A 23 20.86 5.25 -58.65
N LEU A 24 19.54 5.32 -58.47
CA LEU A 24 18.89 5.39 -57.14
C LEU A 24 17.61 4.53 -57.22
N LEU A 25 17.69 3.24 -56.87
CA LEU A 25 17.45 2.67 -55.54
C LEU A 25 16.04 2.90 -55.00
N ALA A 26 15.32 1.79 -54.89
CA ALA A 26 14.10 1.64 -54.11
C ALA A 26 14.29 2.16 -52.68
N GLY A 27 13.35 2.96 -52.22
CA GLY A 27 13.24 3.36 -50.82
C GLY A 27 11.76 3.41 -50.46
N GLY A 28 11.26 2.32 -49.88
CA GLY A 28 9.97 2.34 -49.20
C GLY A 28 9.97 3.48 -48.18
N LEU A 29 8.86 4.20 -48.13
CA LEU A 29 8.61 5.17 -47.07
C LEU A 29 8.94 4.49 -45.73
N PRO A 30 9.82 5.06 -44.87
CA PRO A 30 9.93 4.57 -43.52
C PRO A 30 8.55 4.74 -42.90
N GLY A 31 7.89 3.62 -42.62
CA GLY A 31 6.68 3.60 -41.83
C GLY A 31 6.96 4.44 -40.60
N ARG A 32 6.10 5.44 -40.35
CA ARG A 32 6.09 6.13 -39.07
C ARG A 32 6.00 5.05 -38.02
N VAL A 33 7.10 4.79 -37.32
CA VAL A 33 7.07 4.13 -36.03
C VAL A 33 6.23 5.08 -35.20
N GLN A 34 4.95 4.74 -35.01
CA GLN A 34 4.16 5.34 -33.94
C GLN A 34 4.99 5.09 -32.70
N ALA A 35 5.52 6.16 -32.11
CA ALA A 35 6.04 6.10 -30.75
C ALA A 35 4.87 5.57 -29.92
N THR A 36 4.92 4.29 -29.58
CA THR A 36 4.05 3.73 -28.57
C THR A 36 4.24 4.63 -27.36
N ALA A 37 3.16 5.24 -26.88
CA ALA A 37 3.22 5.96 -25.62
C ALA A 37 3.94 5.05 -24.62
N PRO A 38 4.90 5.57 -23.83
CA PRO A 38 5.59 4.75 -22.85
C PRO A 38 4.54 3.96 -22.06
N PRO A 39 4.75 2.65 -21.84
CA PRO A 39 3.75 1.83 -21.18
C PRO A 39 3.36 2.52 -19.88
N ALA A 40 2.06 2.63 -19.62
CA ALA A 40 1.50 3.36 -18.47
C ALA A 40 2.04 2.85 -17.11
N TYR A 41 2.67 1.66 -17.11
CA TYR A 41 3.21 0.95 -15.97
C TYR A 41 4.55 0.32 -16.35
N ASP A 42 5.49 0.23 -15.41
CA ASP A 42 6.76 -0.47 -15.64
C ASP A 42 6.52 -1.98 -15.85
N PHE A 43 5.65 -2.59 -15.02
CA PHE A 43 5.29 -4.00 -15.09
C PHE A 43 3.77 -4.20 -15.13
N VAL A 44 3.31 -5.21 -15.86
CA VAL A 44 1.92 -5.70 -15.83
C VAL A 44 1.90 -7.17 -15.39
N VAL A 45 1.07 -7.47 -14.42
CA VAL A 45 0.82 -8.83 -13.92
C VAL A 45 -0.57 -9.29 -14.36
N ALA A 46 -0.65 -10.41 -15.06
CA ALA A 46 -1.90 -11.01 -15.51
C ALA A 46 -1.81 -12.54 -15.58
N GLN A 47 -2.70 -13.24 -14.85
CA GLN A 47 -2.68 -14.71 -14.79
C GLN A 47 -2.96 -15.37 -16.15
N ASP A 48 -3.69 -14.68 -17.03
CA ASP A 48 -4.01 -15.12 -18.40
C ASP A 48 -2.83 -15.02 -19.39
N GLY A 49 -1.69 -14.48 -18.96
CA GLY A 49 -0.50 -14.29 -19.81
C GLY A 49 -0.52 -13.02 -20.67
N SER A 50 -1.51 -12.14 -20.51
CA SER A 50 -1.59 -10.86 -21.23
C SER A 50 -0.73 -9.74 -20.63
N GLY A 51 0.13 -10.06 -19.67
CA GLY A 51 1.10 -9.17 -19.04
C GLY A 51 2.50 -9.79 -19.00
N GLN A 52 3.51 -9.00 -18.65
CA GLN A 52 4.91 -9.43 -18.55
C GLN A 52 5.11 -10.53 -17.50
N PHE A 53 4.31 -10.53 -16.43
CA PHE A 53 4.38 -11.52 -15.36
C PHE A 53 3.01 -12.20 -15.17
N ARG A 54 3.03 -13.48 -14.78
CA ARG A 54 1.81 -14.21 -14.38
C ARG A 54 1.55 -14.14 -12.88
N THR A 55 2.59 -13.87 -12.09
CA THR A 55 2.57 -13.85 -10.62
C THR A 55 3.07 -12.51 -10.10
N VAL A 56 2.59 -12.11 -8.93
CA VAL A 56 3.00 -10.85 -8.31
C VAL A 56 4.40 -10.97 -7.72
N GLN A 57 4.77 -12.13 -7.17
CA GLN A 57 6.12 -12.32 -6.65
C GLN A 57 7.19 -12.18 -7.75
N ALA A 58 6.96 -12.69 -8.95
CA ALA A 58 7.92 -12.53 -10.05
C ALA A 58 8.11 -11.06 -10.45
N ALA A 59 7.04 -10.25 -10.38
CA ALA A 59 7.12 -8.82 -10.62
C ALA A 59 7.89 -8.09 -9.50
N PHE A 60 7.72 -8.51 -8.23
CA PHE A 60 8.57 -8.01 -7.13
C PHE A 60 10.03 -8.37 -7.32
N ASP A 61 10.33 -9.62 -7.66
CA ASP A 61 11.71 -10.09 -7.84
C ASP A 61 12.43 -9.32 -8.95
N ALA A 62 11.70 -8.95 -10.02
CA ALA A 62 12.21 -8.17 -11.14
C ALA A 62 12.50 -6.69 -10.84
N VAL A 63 12.00 -6.12 -9.73
CA VAL A 63 12.34 -4.75 -9.36
C VAL A 63 13.83 -4.66 -9.02
N PRO A 64 14.62 -3.78 -9.66
CA PRO A 64 16.02 -3.60 -9.32
C PRO A 64 16.21 -3.15 -7.88
N ASP A 65 17.20 -3.73 -7.19
CA ASP A 65 17.53 -3.34 -5.84
C ASP A 65 18.02 -1.88 -5.78
N PHE A 66 17.59 -1.17 -4.73
CA PHE A 66 17.93 0.22 -4.43
C PHE A 66 17.62 1.23 -5.55
N ARG A 67 16.70 0.89 -6.46
CA ARG A 67 16.23 1.77 -7.53
C ARG A 67 15.81 3.12 -6.95
N LYS A 68 16.19 4.20 -7.63
CA LYS A 68 15.91 5.60 -7.23
C LYS A 68 14.68 6.20 -7.90
N LYS A 69 13.91 5.37 -8.61
CA LYS A 69 12.70 5.76 -9.36
C LYS A 69 11.57 4.82 -8.97
N VAL A 70 10.36 5.34 -8.94
CA VAL A 70 9.15 4.56 -8.65
C VAL A 70 8.97 3.47 -9.70
N THR A 71 8.86 2.21 -9.25
CA THR A 71 8.49 1.08 -10.11
C THR A 71 6.99 0.84 -9.95
N THR A 72 6.22 1.10 -10.99
CA THR A 72 4.77 0.93 -10.97
C THR A 72 4.39 -0.42 -11.57
N ILE A 73 3.69 -1.24 -10.79
CA ILE A 73 3.26 -2.58 -11.13
C ILE A 73 1.73 -2.59 -11.19
N PHE A 74 1.18 -2.76 -12.39
CA PHE A 74 -0.25 -2.92 -12.59
C PHE A 74 -0.64 -4.39 -12.49
N ILE A 75 -1.67 -4.70 -11.70
CA ILE A 75 -2.13 -6.06 -11.45
C ILE A 75 -3.57 -6.18 -11.94
N LYS A 76 -3.79 -7.03 -12.95
CA LYS A 76 -5.14 -7.29 -13.49
C LYS A 76 -6.04 -7.98 -12.45
N ASN A 77 -7.33 -8.05 -12.76
CA ASN A 77 -8.28 -8.82 -11.97
C ASN A 77 -7.85 -10.29 -11.90
N GLY A 78 -7.97 -10.89 -10.72
CA GLY A 78 -7.53 -12.25 -10.46
C GLY A 78 -7.34 -12.49 -8.97
N ILE A 79 -7.36 -13.77 -8.59
CA ILE A 79 -7.01 -14.22 -7.25
C ILE A 79 -5.57 -14.75 -7.32
N TYR A 80 -4.64 -13.99 -6.78
CA TYR A 80 -3.23 -14.28 -6.71
C TYR A 80 -2.94 -14.94 -5.37
N LYS A 81 -3.06 -16.28 -5.32
CA LYS A 81 -2.76 -17.05 -4.11
C LYS A 81 -1.26 -17.32 -3.99
N GLU A 82 -0.54 -16.37 -3.42
CA GLU A 82 0.93 -16.34 -3.34
C GLU A 82 1.37 -15.86 -1.95
N LYS A 83 2.46 -16.42 -1.44
CA LYS A 83 3.14 -15.86 -0.26
C LYS A 83 4.06 -14.74 -0.75
N LEU A 84 3.63 -13.49 -0.57
CA LEU A 84 4.32 -12.34 -1.16
C LEU A 84 5.36 -11.74 -0.21
N LEU A 85 6.51 -11.39 -0.75
CA LEU A 85 7.58 -10.69 -0.04
C LEU A 85 8.19 -9.60 -0.93
N LEU A 86 8.00 -8.35 -0.54
CA LEU A 86 8.75 -7.22 -1.08
C LEU A 86 9.97 -6.97 -0.18
N ALA A 87 11.16 -7.33 -0.69
CA ALA A 87 12.41 -7.19 0.05
C ALA A 87 12.75 -5.74 0.39
N GLY A 88 13.48 -5.51 1.49
CA GLY A 88 13.86 -4.17 1.96
C GLY A 88 14.80 -3.41 1.02
N SER A 89 15.47 -4.11 0.10
CA SER A 89 16.25 -3.49 -0.98
C SER A 89 15.36 -2.86 -2.05
N LYS A 90 14.09 -3.27 -2.17
CA LYS A 90 13.15 -2.87 -3.22
C LYS A 90 12.25 -1.74 -2.74
N ASN A 91 12.82 -0.54 -2.67
CA ASN A 91 12.11 0.69 -2.29
C ASN A 91 11.37 1.31 -3.48
N LEU A 92 10.46 2.25 -3.20
CA LEU A 92 9.72 3.01 -4.23
C LEU A 92 8.92 2.09 -5.18
N VAL A 93 8.21 1.10 -4.63
CA VAL A 93 7.34 0.21 -5.42
C VAL A 93 5.89 0.65 -5.24
N LYS A 94 5.20 0.86 -6.38
CA LYS A 94 3.78 1.21 -6.43
C LYS A 94 2.99 0.06 -7.06
N LEU A 95 2.07 -0.55 -6.31
CA LEU A 95 1.08 -1.47 -6.84
C LEU A 95 -0.20 -0.73 -7.23
N VAL A 96 -0.75 -1.06 -8.39
CA VAL A 96 -2.06 -0.57 -8.84
C VAL A 96 -2.89 -1.77 -9.28
N GLY A 97 -3.93 -2.10 -8.53
CA GLY A 97 -4.91 -3.10 -8.96
C GLY A 97 -5.90 -2.55 -9.97
N GLN A 98 -6.45 -3.45 -10.77
CA GLN A 98 -7.48 -3.11 -11.76
C GLN A 98 -8.84 -2.81 -11.09
N ASP A 99 -9.17 -3.53 -10.02
CA ASP A 99 -10.41 -3.35 -9.25
C ASP A 99 -10.17 -3.83 -7.80
N PRO A 100 -10.44 -3.00 -6.77
CA PRO A 100 -10.18 -3.37 -5.39
C PRO A 100 -10.94 -4.61 -4.94
N ALA A 101 -12.09 -4.94 -5.54
CA ALA A 101 -12.88 -6.13 -5.21
C ALA A 101 -12.46 -7.39 -6.00
N LYS A 102 -11.67 -7.26 -7.08
CA LYS A 102 -11.36 -8.38 -7.98
C LYS A 102 -9.86 -8.64 -8.17
N THR A 103 -8.99 -7.69 -7.83
CA THR A 103 -7.55 -7.90 -7.73
C THR A 103 -7.20 -8.27 -6.28
N ILE A 104 -7.09 -9.57 -6.00
CA ILE A 104 -6.95 -10.10 -4.65
C ILE A 104 -5.60 -10.80 -4.48
N LEU A 105 -4.78 -10.29 -3.57
CA LEU A 105 -3.52 -10.89 -3.13
C LEU A 105 -3.77 -11.66 -1.84
N THR A 106 -3.61 -12.98 -1.86
CA THR A 106 -4.09 -13.84 -0.76
C THR A 106 -3.16 -15.00 -0.43
N TYR A 107 -3.20 -15.43 0.82
CA TYR A 107 -2.65 -16.70 1.29
C TYR A 107 -3.50 -17.21 2.47
N ASP A 108 -3.09 -18.30 3.13
CA ASP A 108 -3.89 -18.96 4.17
C ASP A 108 -3.03 -19.58 5.30
N ASP A 109 -1.90 -18.95 5.62
CA ASP A 109 -1.14 -19.32 6.81
C ASP A 109 -1.77 -18.72 8.08
N TYR A 110 -1.61 -19.44 9.19
CA TYR A 110 -2.03 -19.03 10.53
C TYR A 110 -0.97 -19.46 11.54
N ASN A 111 -1.00 -18.90 12.76
CA ASN A 111 0.07 -19.05 13.73
C ASN A 111 0.46 -20.51 14.05
N GLN A 112 -0.51 -21.41 14.24
CA GLN A 112 -0.32 -22.81 14.61
C GLN A 112 -0.14 -23.74 13.40
N LYS A 113 -0.21 -23.20 12.18
CA LYS A 113 0.06 -23.99 10.98
C LYS A 113 1.53 -24.38 10.99
N LYS A 114 1.80 -25.68 10.84
CA LYS A 114 3.16 -26.19 10.88
C LYS A 114 3.96 -25.75 9.66
N ASN A 115 5.21 -25.34 9.88
CA ASN A 115 6.20 -25.20 8.82
C ASN A 115 6.72 -26.58 8.39
N ILE A 116 7.62 -26.62 7.41
CA ILE A 116 8.18 -27.87 6.88
C ILE A 116 8.99 -28.67 7.91
N PHE A 117 9.40 -28.04 9.02
CA PHE A 117 10.13 -28.65 10.13
C PHE A 117 9.20 -29.08 11.28
N GLY A 118 7.88 -28.90 11.15
CA GLY A 118 6.90 -29.29 12.17
C GLY A 118 6.67 -28.23 13.26
N GLU A 119 7.21 -27.03 13.12
CA GLU A 119 7.11 -25.94 14.11
C GLU A 119 5.97 -24.98 13.76
N ASP A 120 5.42 -24.28 14.75
CA ASP A 120 4.42 -23.24 14.53
C ASP A 120 5.01 -22.07 13.75
N LYS A 121 4.32 -21.59 12.72
CA LYS A 121 4.71 -20.37 11.98
C LYS A 121 4.71 -19.11 12.84
N GLY A 122 3.89 -19.07 13.89
CA GLY A 122 3.64 -17.89 14.70
C GLY A 122 2.89 -16.77 13.94
N THR A 123 2.48 -15.73 14.65
CA THR A 123 1.75 -14.59 14.07
C THR A 123 2.51 -13.96 12.91
N SER A 124 3.80 -13.64 13.10
CA SER A 124 4.61 -13.03 12.04
C SER A 124 4.77 -13.95 10.83
N GLY A 125 4.93 -15.26 11.02
CA GLY A 125 5.03 -16.22 9.93
C GLY A 125 3.72 -16.46 9.16
N SER A 126 2.59 -16.00 9.70
CA SER A 126 1.27 -16.17 9.08
C SER A 126 0.97 -15.20 7.93
N ALA A 127 1.71 -14.10 7.78
CA ALA A 127 1.32 -13.02 6.88
C ALA A 127 1.20 -13.45 5.42
N SER A 128 0.14 -13.06 4.73
CA SER A 128 -0.02 -13.38 3.29
C SER A 128 0.92 -12.54 2.42
N CYS A 129 1.19 -11.31 2.85
CA CYS A 129 2.13 -10.40 2.18
C CYS A 129 3.03 -9.68 3.20
N TYR A 130 4.32 -9.62 2.91
CA TYR A 130 5.33 -8.86 3.66
C TYR A 130 5.84 -7.67 2.85
N ILE A 131 5.78 -6.48 3.43
CA ILE A 131 6.33 -5.25 2.85
C ILE A 131 7.48 -4.74 3.72
N TYR A 132 8.71 -5.05 3.30
CA TYR A 132 9.93 -4.52 3.93
C TYR A 132 10.42 -3.24 3.26
N GLY A 133 10.21 -3.09 1.93
CA GLY A 133 10.62 -1.91 1.17
C GLY A 133 9.96 -0.62 1.67
N GLY A 134 10.75 0.44 1.82
CA GLY A 134 10.27 1.78 2.14
C GLY A 134 9.66 2.49 0.93
N ASP A 135 8.86 3.53 1.19
CA ASP A 135 8.14 4.28 0.17
C ASP A 135 7.23 3.40 -0.70
N PHE A 136 6.69 2.34 -0.12
CA PHE A 136 5.75 1.45 -0.77
C PHE A 136 4.38 2.12 -0.92
N THR A 137 3.75 1.96 -2.08
CA THR A 137 2.38 2.40 -2.32
C THR A 137 1.54 1.27 -2.88
N ALA A 138 0.28 1.14 -2.44
CA ALA A 138 -0.70 0.27 -3.06
C ALA A 138 -2.03 1.00 -3.27
N GLU A 139 -2.64 0.77 -4.43
CA GLU A 139 -3.92 1.36 -4.83
C GLU A 139 -4.85 0.30 -5.44
N ASN A 140 -6.15 0.40 -5.16
CA ASN A 140 -7.20 -0.33 -5.88
C ASN A 140 -7.06 -1.87 -5.88
N LEU A 141 -6.62 -2.48 -4.76
CA LEU A 141 -6.49 -3.93 -4.63
C LEU A 141 -6.82 -4.42 -3.21
N THR A 142 -6.94 -5.74 -3.06
CA THR A 142 -7.17 -6.41 -1.79
C THR A 142 -5.93 -7.18 -1.32
N PHE A 143 -5.57 -7.02 -0.04
CA PHE A 143 -4.75 -7.97 0.70
C PHE A 143 -5.65 -8.83 1.59
N GLN A 144 -5.48 -10.14 1.53
CA GLN A 144 -6.33 -11.07 2.27
C GLN A 144 -5.52 -12.19 2.93
N ASN A 145 -5.93 -12.57 4.14
CA ASN A 145 -5.68 -13.92 4.65
C ASN A 145 -6.99 -14.71 4.64
N SER A 146 -6.99 -15.83 3.93
CA SER A 146 -8.16 -16.66 3.67
C SER A 146 -8.27 -17.89 4.59
N SER A 147 -7.44 -17.97 5.64
CA SER A 147 -7.44 -19.10 6.59
C SER A 147 -8.72 -19.25 7.41
N GLY A 148 -9.54 -18.20 7.51
CA GLY A 148 -10.71 -18.18 8.38
C GLY A 148 -10.39 -17.86 9.85
N PRO A 149 -11.33 -18.10 10.79
CA PRO A 149 -11.17 -17.80 12.21
C PRO A 149 -10.35 -18.88 12.95
N VAL A 150 -9.07 -18.99 12.61
CA VAL A 150 -8.14 -20.04 13.10
C VAL A 150 -7.12 -19.51 14.12
N GLY A 151 -7.46 -18.42 14.82
CA GLY A 151 -6.49 -17.64 15.58
C GLY A 151 -5.78 -16.60 14.70
N GLN A 152 -4.57 -16.21 15.07
CA GLN A 152 -3.82 -15.14 14.41
C GLN A 152 -3.45 -15.53 12.97
N ALA A 153 -3.90 -14.71 12.01
CA ALA A 153 -3.68 -14.93 10.59
C ALA A 153 -3.60 -13.60 9.85
N VAL A 154 -2.37 -13.16 9.57
CA VAL A 154 -2.08 -11.82 9.06
C VAL A 154 -2.36 -11.75 7.55
N ALA A 155 -3.09 -10.74 7.09
CA ALA A 155 -3.28 -10.46 5.67
C ALA A 155 -2.10 -9.65 5.12
N LEU A 156 -1.73 -8.58 5.82
CA LEU A 156 -0.61 -7.74 5.45
C LEU A 156 0.27 -7.41 6.65
N TRP A 157 1.58 -7.61 6.47
CA TRP A 157 2.61 -7.21 7.41
C TRP A 157 3.46 -6.09 6.80
N VAL A 158 3.59 -4.97 7.51
CA VAL A 158 4.29 -3.77 7.00
C VAL A 158 5.37 -3.32 7.96
N ALA A 159 6.63 -3.37 7.50
CA ALA A 159 7.77 -2.80 8.21
C ALA A 159 8.40 -1.60 7.51
N GLY A 160 8.26 -1.47 6.19
CA GLY A 160 8.76 -0.33 5.44
C GLY A 160 8.25 1.00 5.98
N ASP A 161 9.09 2.03 5.99
CA ASP A 161 8.67 3.39 6.35
C ASP A 161 8.00 4.09 5.15
N ARG A 162 7.12 5.06 5.43
CA ARG A 162 6.37 5.84 4.44
C ARG A 162 5.51 4.98 3.50
N ALA A 163 4.83 3.97 4.06
CA ALA A 163 3.94 3.10 3.31
C ALA A 163 2.55 3.74 3.13
N ARG A 164 2.04 3.78 1.89
CA ARG A 164 0.76 4.38 1.50
C ARG A 164 -0.20 3.35 0.93
N PHE A 165 -1.45 3.41 1.35
CA PHE A 165 -2.52 2.54 0.84
C PHE A 165 -3.75 3.40 0.52
N LYS A 166 -4.25 3.34 -0.71
CA LYS A 166 -5.43 4.13 -1.13
C LYS A 166 -6.46 3.25 -1.80
N ASN A 167 -7.70 3.30 -1.33
CA ASN A 167 -8.79 2.46 -1.84
C ASN A 167 -8.41 0.96 -1.85
N CYS A 168 -7.70 0.53 -0.82
CA CYS A 168 -7.31 -0.87 -0.61
C CYS A 168 -8.29 -1.57 0.34
N ARG A 169 -8.33 -2.90 0.25
CA ARG A 169 -9.08 -3.73 1.19
C ARG A 169 -8.14 -4.67 1.95
N PHE A 170 -8.38 -4.86 3.23
CA PHE A 170 -7.62 -5.74 4.12
C PHE A 170 -8.59 -6.72 4.77
N LEU A 171 -8.56 -7.97 4.33
CA LEU A 171 -9.56 -8.97 4.67
C LEU A 171 -8.94 -10.07 5.54
N GLY A 172 -9.54 -10.32 6.71
CA GLY A 172 -9.08 -11.34 7.63
C GLY A 172 -10.02 -11.50 8.83
N PHE A 173 -9.51 -12.13 9.88
CA PHE A 173 -10.20 -12.33 11.15
C PHE A 173 -9.34 -11.76 12.28
N GLN A 174 -8.62 -12.59 13.01
CA GLN A 174 -7.70 -12.13 14.05
C GLN A 174 -6.36 -11.72 13.42
N ASP A 175 -5.82 -10.59 13.86
CA ASP A 175 -4.53 -10.05 13.43
C ASP A 175 -4.45 -9.67 11.92
N THR A 176 -5.52 -9.18 11.30
CA THR A 176 -5.57 -8.88 9.85
C THR A 176 -4.43 -7.98 9.34
N LEU A 177 -4.22 -6.82 9.97
CA LEU A 177 -3.26 -5.80 9.54
C LEU A 177 -2.18 -5.59 10.60
N TYR A 178 -0.97 -6.07 10.31
CA TYR A 178 0.18 -5.95 11.20
C TYR A 178 1.06 -4.76 10.78
N THR A 179 0.86 -3.61 11.42
CA THR A 179 1.68 -2.41 11.25
C THR A 179 2.97 -2.54 12.09
N TYR A 180 3.83 -3.47 11.70
CA TYR A 180 4.96 -3.97 12.51
C TYR A 180 6.03 -2.91 12.81
N GLY A 181 6.51 -2.19 11.80
CA GLY A 181 7.78 -1.46 11.87
C GLY A 181 7.87 -0.42 12.98
N TYR A 182 8.80 -0.62 13.92
CA TYR A 182 9.15 0.41 14.90
C TYR A 182 9.63 1.67 14.17
N GLY A 183 9.01 2.81 14.46
CA GLY A 183 9.31 4.06 13.75
C GLY A 183 8.80 4.12 12.30
N SER A 184 8.18 3.06 11.77
CA SER A 184 7.50 3.11 10.46
C SER A 184 6.31 4.07 10.52
N ARG A 185 6.15 4.85 9.45
CA ARG A 185 5.00 5.72 9.19
C ARG A 185 4.15 5.11 8.10
N GLN A 186 2.85 5.03 8.36
CA GLN A 186 1.91 4.37 7.46
C GLN A 186 0.67 5.25 7.27
N TYR A 187 0.15 5.32 6.06
CA TYR A 187 -1.03 6.11 5.72
C TYR A 187 -2.01 5.27 4.90
N TYR A 188 -3.26 5.23 5.37
CA TYR A 188 -4.36 4.47 4.78
C TYR A 188 -5.50 5.43 4.46
N GLU A 189 -5.90 5.55 3.19
CA GLU A 189 -6.93 6.48 2.74
C GLU A 189 -8.05 5.73 2.02
N ASN A 190 -9.29 5.97 2.45
CA ASN A 190 -10.49 5.36 1.86
C ASN A 190 -10.39 3.84 1.77
N CYS A 191 -9.73 3.21 2.74
CA CYS A 191 -9.54 1.76 2.79
C CYS A 191 -10.69 1.07 3.52
N TYR A 192 -10.90 -0.21 3.20
CA TYR A 192 -11.78 -1.11 3.94
C TYR A 192 -10.94 -2.13 4.72
N ILE A 193 -11.09 -2.21 6.04
CA ILE A 193 -10.33 -3.14 6.89
C ILE A 193 -11.32 -3.94 7.72
N GLU A 194 -11.25 -5.27 7.68
CA GLU A 194 -12.13 -6.14 8.47
C GLU A 194 -11.40 -7.17 9.33
N GLY A 195 -12.04 -7.53 10.45
CA GLY A 195 -11.52 -8.57 11.33
C GLY A 195 -12.34 -8.79 12.60
N THR A 196 -11.73 -9.47 13.56
CA THR A 196 -12.31 -9.85 14.86
C THR A 196 -11.44 -9.38 16.02
N VAL A 197 -10.40 -10.12 16.38
CA VAL A 197 -9.53 -9.81 17.52
C VAL A 197 -8.29 -9.09 17.02
N ASP A 198 -7.97 -7.94 17.61
CA ASP A 198 -6.72 -7.21 17.41
C ASP A 198 -6.36 -6.96 15.93
N PHE A 199 -7.37 -6.77 15.08
CA PHE A 199 -7.16 -6.89 13.64
C PHE A 199 -6.40 -5.71 13.00
N ILE A 200 -6.13 -4.65 13.77
CA ILE A 200 -5.14 -3.62 13.46
C ILE A 200 -4.16 -3.52 14.63
N PHE A 201 -2.92 -3.99 14.46
CA PHE A 201 -1.99 -4.13 15.57
C PHE A 201 -0.53 -3.91 15.17
N GLY A 202 0.31 -3.62 16.15
CA GLY A 202 1.73 -3.31 15.95
C GLY A 202 2.15 -1.93 16.47
N SER A 203 3.38 -1.55 16.12
CA SER A 203 4.11 -0.46 16.78
C SER A 203 4.24 0.83 15.96
N SER A 204 3.84 0.79 14.69
CA SER A 204 3.99 1.93 13.76
C SER A 204 3.21 3.18 14.20
N THR A 205 3.58 4.32 13.64
CA THR A 205 2.71 5.50 13.59
C THR A 205 1.85 5.42 12.33
N ALA A 206 0.55 5.12 12.49
CA ALA A 206 -0.36 4.93 11.35
C ALA A 206 -1.54 5.91 11.38
N TRP A 207 -1.80 6.54 10.24
CA TRP A 207 -2.95 7.40 10.02
C TRP A 207 -3.95 6.71 9.08
N PHE A 208 -5.21 6.63 9.52
CA PHE A 208 -6.33 6.11 8.75
C PHE A 208 -7.29 7.27 8.45
N GLU A 209 -7.44 7.62 7.18
CA GLU A 209 -8.27 8.73 6.69
C GLU A 209 -9.49 8.17 5.93
N GLY A 210 -10.70 8.46 6.43
CA GLY A 210 -11.92 8.09 5.72
C GLY A 210 -12.14 6.58 5.55
N CYS A 211 -11.44 5.75 6.32
CA CYS A 211 -11.51 4.30 6.20
C CYS A 211 -12.82 3.74 6.77
N THR A 212 -13.28 2.63 6.22
CA THR A 212 -14.30 1.77 6.83
C THR A 212 -13.61 0.66 7.61
N ILE A 213 -13.89 0.59 8.91
CA ILE A 213 -13.35 -0.40 9.84
C ILE A 213 -14.49 -1.33 10.26
N PHE A 214 -14.45 -2.58 9.80
CA PHE A 214 -15.56 -3.53 9.88
C PHE A 214 -15.28 -4.67 10.88
N GLY A 215 -15.95 -4.65 12.02
CA GLY A 215 -15.88 -5.72 13.03
C GLY A 215 -16.85 -6.86 12.71
N LYS A 216 -16.37 -8.09 12.53
CA LYS A 216 -17.22 -9.22 12.12
C LYS A 216 -18.06 -9.81 13.26
N THR A 217 -17.45 -10.09 14.41
CA THR A 217 -18.11 -10.75 15.57
C THR A 217 -17.84 -9.98 16.86
N SER A 218 -17.23 -10.56 17.88
CA SER A 218 -16.75 -9.83 19.07
C SER A 218 -15.24 -9.67 18.99
N GLY A 219 -14.70 -8.61 19.59
CA GLY A 219 -13.25 -8.45 19.64
C GLY A 219 -12.79 -7.02 19.89
N PHE A 220 -11.66 -6.68 19.28
CA PHE A 220 -10.91 -5.47 19.52
C PHE A 220 -10.45 -4.91 18.19
N LEU A 221 -10.79 -3.65 17.93
CA LEU A 221 -10.41 -2.98 16.69
C LEU A 221 -8.90 -2.87 16.58
N THR A 222 -8.28 -2.43 17.67
CA THR A 222 -6.84 -2.14 17.72
C THR A 222 -6.13 -2.82 18.87
N ALA A 223 -4.89 -3.26 18.60
CA ALA A 223 -3.94 -3.69 19.62
C ALA A 223 -2.58 -3.01 19.41
N ALA A 224 -2.52 -1.72 19.72
CA ALA A 224 -1.32 -0.93 19.53
C ALA A 224 -0.20 -1.37 20.50
N SER A 225 1.04 -1.35 20.01
CA SER A 225 2.27 -1.55 20.78
C SER A 225 3.25 -0.39 20.63
N THR A 226 2.70 0.82 20.46
CA THR A 226 3.48 2.06 20.33
C THR A 226 4.45 2.23 21.51
N PRO A 227 5.74 2.47 21.27
CA PRO A 227 6.72 2.65 22.34
C PRO A 227 6.54 3.99 23.07
N ASP A 228 7.14 4.09 24.25
CA ASP A 228 7.18 5.31 25.07
C ASP A 228 7.86 6.49 24.35
N SER A 229 8.92 6.21 23.59
CA SER A 229 9.69 7.16 22.80
C SER A 229 8.92 7.82 21.65
N THR A 230 7.76 7.26 21.27
CA THR A 230 6.98 7.74 20.12
C THR A 230 5.73 8.49 20.59
N ARG A 231 5.61 9.74 20.16
CA ARG A 231 4.53 10.65 20.54
C ARG A 231 3.15 10.24 20.01
N TYR A 232 3.08 9.69 18.79
CA TYR A 232 1.83 9.31 18.12
C TYR A 232 1.86 7.85 17.67
N GLY A 233 0.80 7.10 17.99
CA GLY A 233 0.58 5.74 17.50
C GLY A 233 -0.44 5.75 16.38
N TYR A 234 -1.61 5.16 16.62
CA TYR A 234 -2.70 5.13 15.65
C TYR A 234 -3.59 6.36 15.74
N VAL A 235 -3.94 6.90 14.56
CA VAL A 235 -4.89 7.99 14.41
C VAL A 235 -5.93 7.59 13.35
N PHE A 236 -7.18 7.46 13.77
CA PHE A 236 -8.32 7.28 12.89
C PHE A 236 -9.03 8.61 12.74
N ASN A 237 -9.06 9.17 11.54
CA ASN A 237 -9.71 10.43 11.25
C ASN A 237 -10.85 10.22 10.25
N ARG A 238 -12.05 10.68 10.61
CA ARG A 238 -13.26 10.60 9.76
C ARG A 238 -13.57 9.17 9.28
N CYS A 239 -13.19 8.16 10.06
CA CYS A 239 -13.45 6.76 9.74
C CYS A 239 -14.88 6.36 10.15
N ILE A 240 -15.41 5.33 9.48
CA ILE A 240 -16.68 4.69 9.84
C ILE A 240 -16.37 3.36 10.50
N ILE A 241 -16.80 3.21 11.75
CA ILE A 241 -16.62 1.99 12.53
C ILE A 241 -17.96 1.25 12.56
N THR A 242 -18.05 0.18 11.79
CA THR A 242 -19.27 -0.60 11.57
C THR A 242 -18.97 -2.10 11.65
N GLY A 243 -19.94 -2.96 11.37
CA GLY A 243 -19.72 -4.40 11.41
C GLY A 243 -20.99 -5.23 11.50
N SER A 244 -20.82 -6.54 11.40
CA SER A 244 -21.83 -7.56 11.72
C SER A 244 -21.78 -8.00 13.19
N ALA A 245 -20.86 -7.43 13.96
CA ALA A 245 -20.71 -7.61 15.39
C ALA A 245 -22.02 -7.30 16.17
N PRO A 246 -22.41 -8.11 17.17
CA PRO A 246 -23.53 -7.77 18.05
C PRO A 246 -23.34 -6.41 18.75
N ALA A 247 -24.44 -5.75 19.14
CA ALA A 247 -24.38 -4.50 19.88
C ALA A 247 -23.56 -4.66 21.18
N GLY A 248 -22.64 -3.72 21.46
CA GLY A 248 -21.79 -3.76 22.65
C GLY A 248 -20.85 -4.96 22.76
N SER A 249 -20.44 -5.59 21.65
CA SER A 249 -19.52 -6.73 21.64
C SER A 249 -18.06 -6.39 21.30
N PHE A 250 -17.78 -5.14 20.89
CA PHE A 250 -16.48 -4.74 20.37
C PHE A 250 -15.85 -3.59 21.14
N TYR A 251 -14.53 -3.66 21.36
CA TYR A 251 -13.76 -2.55 21.90
C TYR A 251 -13.06 -1.76 20.77
N LEU A 252 -12.87 -0.46 20.96
CA LEU A 252 -12.03 0.40 20.13
C LEU A 252 -10.56 -0.07 20.14
N GLY A 253 -10.12 -0.63 21.27
CA GLY A 253 -8.82 -1.30 21.35
C GLY A 253 -8.38 -1.68 22.75
N ARG A 254 -7.21 -2.28 22.80
CA ARG A 254 -6.52 -2.69 24.03
C ARG A 254 -4.99 -2.62 23.89
N PRO A 255 -4.26 -2.29 24.96
CA PRO A 255 -2.82 -2.03 24.89
C PRO A 255 -2.02 -3.33 24.87
N TRP A 256 -1.57 -3.75 23.67
CA TRP A 256 -0.71 -4.94 23.55
C TRP A 256 0.61 -4.77 24.30
N ARG A 257 1.13 -3.53 24.32
CA ARG A 257 2.27 -3.11 25.14
C ARG A 257 1.93 -1.86 25.95
N PRO A 258 2.65 -1.59 27.06
CA PRO A 258 2.57 -0.30 27.75
C PRO A 258 2.80 0.86 26.78
N TYR A 259 2.22 2.02 27.08
CA TYR A 259 2.32 3.24 26.25
C TYR A 259 1.67 3.17 24.87
N ALA A 260 0.88 2.13 24.58
CA ALA A 260 0.02 2.05 23.40
C ALA A 260 -0.79 3.34 23.22
N LYS A 261 -0.83 3.87 21.99
CA LYS A 261 -1.50 5.13 21.68
C LYS A 261 -2.45 4.93 20.50
N THR A 262 -3.72 5.25 20.71
CA THR A 262 -4.78 5.15 19.70
C THR A 262 -5.75 6.30 19.88
N VAL A 263 -6.04 7.02 18.81
CA VAL A 263 -6.97 8.15 18.82
C VAL A 263 -8.00 8.04 17.71
N PHE A 264 -9.27 8.28 18.02
CA PHE A 264 -10.36 8.40 17.06
C PHE A 264 -10.85 9.84 16.98
N LEU A 265 -10.71 10.47 15.81
CA LEU A 265 -11.07 11.85 15.53
C LEU A 265 -12.25 11.88 14.55
N ARG A 266 -13.38 12.46 14.96
CA ARG A 266 -14.57 12.70 14.13
C ARG A 266 -15.07 11.43 13.43
N CYS A 267 -14.96 10.29 14.10
CA CYS A 267 -15.38 9.00 13.55
C CYS A 267 -16.88 8.76 13.79
N GLU A 268 -17.48 7.92 12.96
CA GLU A 268 -18.82 7.39 13.20
C GLU A 268 -18.70 6.02 13.86
N LEU A 269 -19.24 5.87 15.07
CA LEU A 269 -19.17 4.65 15.86
C LEU A 269 -20.53 3.95 15.87
N GLY A 270 -20.59 2.78 15.26
CA GLY A 270 -21.77 1.91 15.23
C GLY A 270 -22.10 1.28 16.60
N PRO A 271 -23.29 0.65 16.73
CA PRO A 271 -23.82 0.15 18.00
C PRO A 271 -23.02 -1.02 18.58
N GLN A 272 -22.17 -1.66 17.79
CA GLN A 272 -21.30 -2.75 18.24
C GLN A 272 -20.23 -2.31 19.25
N ILE A 273 -19.91 -1.01 19.31
CA ILE A 273 -18.90 -0.51 20.24
C ILE A 273 -19.42 -0.56 21.68
N LYS A 274 -18.64 -1.19 22.57
CA LYS A 274 -18.90 -1.26 24.00
C LYS A 274 -18.97 0.15 24.60
N PRO A 275 -19.90 0.41 25.55
CA PRO A 275 -19.95 1.70 26.23
C PRO A 275 -18.63 2.10 26.91
N THR A 276 -17.93 1.13 27.51
CA THR A 276 -16.60 1.32 28.11
C THR A 276 -15.52 1.70 27.10
N GLY A 277 -15.71 1.35 25.83
CA GLY A 277 -14.87 1.73 24.68
C GLY A 277 -13.55 0.96 24.61
N TRP A 278 -12.83 0.83 25.72
CA TRP A 278 -11.47 0.32 25.76
C TRP A 278 -11.30 -0.77 26.81
N ASP A 279 -10.35 -1.65 26.55
CA ASP A 279 -9.93 -2.70 27.48
C ASP A 279 -8.46 -2.53 27.85
N HIS A 280 -8.07 -3.02 29.03
CA HIS A 280 -6.76 -2.80 29.63
C HIS A 280 -5.79 -3.99 29.44
N TRP A 281 -6.17 -5.00 28.66
CA TRP A 281 -5.37 -6.21 28.41
C TRP A 281 -5.13 -7.02 29.68
N ASP A 282 -6.10 -7.09 30.60
CA ASP A 282 -5.98 -7.76 31.90
C ASP A 282 -4.72 -7.33 32.69
N LYS A 283 -4.32 -6.06 32.51
CA LYS A 283 -3.10 -5.48 33.10
C LYS A 283 -3.39 -4.07 33.61
N GLU A 284 -3.64 -3.95 34.91
CA GLU A 284 -3.98 -2.69 35.57
C GLU A 284 -2.96 -1.56 35.32
N SER A 285 -1.67 -1.89 35.26
CA SER A 285 -0.60 -0.92 34.97
C SER A 285 -0.72 -0.26 33.59
N ASN A 286 -1.43 -0.87 32.64
CA ASN A 286 -1.67 -0.26 31.35
C ASN A 286 -2.60 0.95 31.43
N GLN A 287 -3.50 1.03 32.42
CA GLN A 287 -4.39 2.18 32.59
C GLN A 287 -3.62 3.48 32.85
N GLN A 288 -2.42 3.38 33.43
CA GLN A 288 -1.56 4.54 33.72
C GLN A 288 -0.69 4.96 32.52
N THR A 289 -0.37 4.02 31.62
CA THR A 289 0.62 4.23 30.55
C THR A 289 -0.01 4.35 29.17
N ALA A 290 -1.12 3.66 28.88
CA ALA A 290 -1.84 3.77 27.63
C ALA A 290 -2.34 5.22 27.41
N ARG A 291 -2.44 5.63 26.14
CA ARG A 291 -2.89 6.95 25.73
C ARG A 291 -4.00 6.80 24.70
N TYR A 292 -5.20 6.53 25.20
CA TYR A 292 -6.40 6.35 24.38
C TYR A 292 -7.32 7.54 24.47
N ALA A 293 -7.73 8.04 23.30
CA ALA A 293 -8.55 9.23 23.24
C ALA A 293 -9.54 9.25 22.07
N GLU A 294 -10.59 10.04 22.24
CA GLU A 294 -11.59 10.33 21.22
C GLU A 294 -11.77 11.85 21.09
N TYR A 295 -12.18 12.32 19.91
CA TYR A 295 -12.56 13.70 19.68
C TYR A 295 -13.73 13.79 18.71
N GLN A 296 -14.87 14.31 19.15
CA GLN A 296 -16.05 14.56 18.31
C GLN A 296 -16.51 13.35 17.47
N SER A 297 -16.28 12.13 17.96
CA SER A 297 -16.91 10.94 17.39
C SER A 297 -18.43 10.97 17.66
N ARG A 298 -19.21 10.39 16.74
CA ARG A 298 -20.68 10.40 16.76
C ARG A 298 -21.24 9.01 16.46
N GLY A 299 -22.56 8.85 16.53
CA GLY A 299 -23.24 7.58 16.33
C GLY A 299 -23.52 6.82 17.63
N PRO A 300 -24.28 5.71 17.58
CA PRO A 300 -24.77 5.00 18.77
C PRO A 300 -23.65 4.41 19.66
N GLY A 301 -22.48 4.14 19.11
CA GLY A 301 -21.30 3.68 19.84
C GLY A 301 -20.49 4.80 20.52
N ALA A 302 -20.76 6.06 20.19
CA ALA A 302 -20.07 7.21 20.76
C ALA A 302 -20.70 7.62 22.11
N GLN A 303 -20.23 7.01 23.19
CA GLN A 303 -20.77 7.20 24.55
C GLN A 303 -19.66 7.71 25.49
N PRO A 304 -19.15 8.95 25.31
CA PRO A 304 -17.98 9.46 26.03
C PRO A 304 -18.15 9.44 27.56
N ALA A 305 -19.36 9.67 28.07
CA ALA A 305 -19.67 9.65 29.50
C ALA A 305 -19.61 8.25 30.14
N ARG A 306 -19.57 7.17 29.32
CA ARG A 306 -19.53 5.77 29.79
C ARG A 306 -18.19 5.10 29.53
N ARG A 307 -17.23 5.85 28.99
CA ARG A 307 -15.88 5.32 28.74
C ARG A 307 -15.17 5.02 30.05
N VAL A 308 -14.21 4.10 29.98
CA VAL A 308 -13.27 3.87 31.08
C VAL A 308 -12.58 5.18 31.49
N ALA A 309 -12.41 5.38 32.80
CA ALA A 309 -11.92 6.64 33.37
C ALA A 309 -10.49 7.03 32.93
N TRP A 310 -9.69 6.06 32.50
CA TRP A 310 -8.32 6.26 32.02
C TRP A 310 -8.22 6.63 30.53
N SER A 311 -9.33 6.59 29.80
CA SER A 311 -9.41 7.16 28.44
C SER A 311 -9.77 8.65 28.50
N ARG A 312 -9.51 9.39 27.41
CA ARG A 312 -9.71 10.85 27.39
C ARG A 312 -10.58 11.30 26.23
N GLN A 313 -11.40 12.32 26.47
CA GLN A 313 -11.92 13.16 25.39
C GLN A 313 -10.93 14.30 25.17
N LEU A 314 -10.45 14.47 23.94
CA LEU A 314 -9.55 15.57 23.62
C LEU A 314 -10.30 16.91 23.62
N SER A 315 -9.63 17.95 24.06
CA SER A 315 -10.06 19.33 23.78
C SER A 315 -9.85 19.68 22.31
N ALA A 316 -10.48 20.75 21.83
CA ALA A 316 -10.23 21.27 20.49
C ALA A 316 -8.75 21.69 20.28
N ALA A 317 -8.08 22.19 21.33
CA ALA A 317 -6.67 22.55 21.26
C ALA A 317 -5.75 21.34 21.10
N GLU A 318 -6.01 20.25 21.84
CA GLU A 318 -5.28 18.98 21.69
C GLU A 318 -5.56 18.35 20.32
N ALA A 319 -6.82 18.33 19.87
CA ALA A 319 -7.19 17.77 18.58
C ALA A 319 -6.52 18.49 17.40
N ARG A 320 -6.28 19.82 17.51
CA ARG A 320 -5.52 20.59 16.50
C ARG A 320 -4.04 20.15 16.37
N GLN A 321 -3.49 19.43 17.34
CA GLN A 321 -2.13 18.88 17.26
C GLN A 321 -2.05 17.58 16.43
N TYR A 322 -3.20 17.00 16.04
CA TYR A 322 -3.26 15.81 15.19
C TYR A 322 -3.42 16.24 13.73
N THR A 323 -2.31 16.63 13.12
CA THR A 323 -2.20 16.88 11.67
C THR A 323 -1.36 15.78 11.03
N LEU A 324 -1.52 15.55 9.71
CA LEU A 324 -0.67 14.61 8.97
C LEU A 324 0.82 14.93 9.16
N THR A 325 1.21 16.18 8.95
CA THR A 325 2.60 16.64 9.10
C THR A 325 3.15 16.38 10.49
N THR A 326 2.38 16.64 11.55
CA THR A 326 2.84 16.42 12.92
C THR A 326 2.92 14.94 13.27
N VAL A 327 1.87 14.16 12.96
CA VAL A 327 1.79 12.73 13.29
C VAL A 327 2.82 11.93 12.49
N LEU A 328 2.93 12.19 11.21
CA LEU A 328 3.85 11.50 10.29
C LEU A 328 5.21 12.17 10.18
N ARG A 329 5.56 13.04 11.13
CA ARG A 329 6.90 13.62 11.31
C ARG A 329 7.45 14.24 10.02
N GLY A 330 6.68 15.15 9.44
CA GLY A 330 7.04 15.90 8.23
C GLY A 330 6.80 15.17 6.91
N TRP A 331 6.41 13.89 6.93
CA TRP A 331 6.01 13.19 5.70
C TRP A 331 4.61 13.62 5.29
N ASP A 332 4.47 14.07 4.05
CA ASP A 332 3.18 14.31 3.40
C ASP A 332 2.81 13.10 2.52
N PRO A 333 1.87 12.25 2.96
CA PRO A 333 1.44 11.09 2.20
C PRO A 333 0.39 11.44 1.12
N THR A 334 0.05 12.71 0.92
CA THR A 334 -0.93 13.14 -0.09
C THR A 334 -0.29 13.53 -1.43
N GLN A 335 1.02 13.70 -1.45
CA GLN A 335 1.82 14.02 -2.63
C GLN A 335 2.47 12.76 -3.19
N ASP A 336 2.40 12.53 -4.50
CA ASP A 336 3.04 11.40 -5.18
C ASP A 336 4.56 11.55 -5.33
#